data_AF-A0A4V6JIH4-F1
#
_entry.id   AF-A0A4V6JIH4-F1
#
_cell.length_a   1.000
_cell.length_b   1.000
_cell.length_c   1.000
_cell.angle_alpha   90.00
_cell.angle_beta   90.00
_cell.angle_gamma   90.00
#
_symmetry.space_group_name_H-M   'P 1'
#
loop_
_entity.id
_entity.type
_entity.pdbx_description
1 polymer ?
#
loop_
_entity_poly.entity_id
_entity_poly.type
_entity_poly.pdbx_seq_one_letter_code
_entity_poly.pdbx_strand_id
1 'polypeptide(L)'
;MLTEKEKVAVARTCVEEVAGRAPVVAHIGEISTRATIRLGKQVETLGVDAVSVITPWFVPLTQAELISHYTAIADALTVPVFLYNIPARTGNTIEPHTARVLASHPNIIALKTAQAAMTA
;
A
#
# COMPACT_ATOMS: atom_id res chain seq x y z
N MET A 1 -0.36 11.30 15.53
CA MET A 1 -0.70 10.81 14.18
C MET A 1 -0.64 11.99 13.23
N LEU A 2 -0.09 11.80 12.03
CA LEU A 2 0.03 12.87 11.03
C LEU A 2 -1.33 13.12 10.35
N THR A 3 -1.64 14.40 10.12
CA THR A 3 -2.72 14.81 9.22
C THR A 3 -2.40 14.43 7.77
N GLU A 4 -3.41 14.38 6.90
CA GLU A 4 -3.22 14.09 5.47
C GLU A 4 -2.23 15.07 4.82
N LYS A 5 -2.30 16.36 5.18
CA LYS A 5 -1.37 17.39 4.70
C LYS A 5 0.07 17.12 5.12
N GLU A 6 0.28 16.71 6.37
CA GLU A 6 1.61 16.37 6.89
C GLU A 6 2.16 15.10 6.22
N LYS A 7 1.32 14.09 5.95
CA LYS A 7 1.74 12.88 5.20
C LYS A 7 2.25 13.23 3.80
N VAL A 8 1.50 14.07 3.07
CA VAL A 8 1.90 14.55 1.74
C VAL A 8 3.17 15.40 1.82
N ALA A 9 3.29 16.27 2.82
CA ALA A 9 4.48 17.09 3.02
C ALA A 9 5.74 16.25 3.26
N VAL A 10 5.65 15.23 4.12
CA VAL A 10 6.76 14.30 4.37
C VAL A 10 7.16 13.56 3.11
N ALA A 11 6.18 13.03 2.35
CA ALA A 11 6.47 12.34 1.09
C ALA A 11 7.18 13.26 0.08
N ARG A 12 6.68 14.49 -0.08
CA ARG A 12 7.30 15.50 -0.97
C ARG A 12 8.73 15.80 -0.55
N THR A 13 8.97 16.09 0.72
CA THR A 13 10.32 16.35 1.24
C THR A 13 11.24 15.18 0.95
N CYS A 14 10.81 13.93 1.17
CA CYS A 14 11.63 12.77 0.83
C CYS A 14 11.97 12.69 -0.66
N VAL A 15 11.00 12.92 -1.56
CA VAL A 15 11.26 12.89 -3.01
C VAL A 15 12.25 13.99 -3.42
N GLU A 16 12.01 15.23 -2.96
CA GLU A 16 12.85 16.39 -3.25
C GLU A 16 14.28 16.19 -2.75
N GLU A 17 14.44 15.74 -1.50
CA GLU A 17 15.75 15.50 -0.91
C GLU A 17 16.49 14.34 -1.58
N VAL A 18 15.79 13.25 -1.92
CA VAL A 18 16.43 12.11 -2.60
C VAL A 18 16.92 12.51 -3.99
N ALA A 19 16.20 13.39 -4.69
CA ALA A 19 16.61 13.93 -5.99
C ALA A 19 17.04 12.84 -6.99
N GLY A 20 16.28 11.74 -7.04
CA GLY A 20 16.53 10.61 -7.95
C GLY A 20 17.72 9.70 -7.58
N ARG A 21 18.39 9.91 -6.44
CA ARG A 21 19.53 9.09 -6.01
C ARG A 21 19.15 7.71 -5.51
N ALA A 22 17.89 7.51 -5.12
CA ALA A 22 17.35 6.25 -4.66
C ALA A 22 15.84 6.17 -4.94
N PRO A 23 15.23 4.98 -4.98
CA PRO A 23 13.78 4.86 -5.06
C PRO A 23 13.09 5.34 -3.78
N VAL A 24 11.99 6.07 -3.93
CA VAL A 24 11.11 6.51 -2.84
C VAL A 24 9.79 5.76 -2.89
N VAL A 25 9.51 5.02 -1.82
CA VAL A 25 8.23 4.33 -1.63
C VAL A 25 7.44 5.00 -0.52
N ALA A 26 6.34 5.66 -0.86
CA ALA A 26 5.51 6.37 0.10
C ALA A 26 4.37 5.49 0.64
N HIS A 27 4.16 5.51 1.95
CA HIS A 27 3.05 4.78 2.56
C HIS A 27 1.74 5.57 2.48
N ILE A 28 0.69 4.97 1.92
CA ILE A 28 -0.62 5.63 1.69
C ILE A 28 -1.79 4.95 2.40
N GLY A 29 -1.52 3.90 3.19
CA GLY A 29 -2.56 3.12 3.83
C GLY A 29 -3.40 3.94 4.81
N GLU A 30 -4.72 3.88 4.62
CA GLU A 30 -5.72 4.50 5.50
C GLU A 30 -6.77 3.47 5.93
N ILE A 31 -7.61 3.85 6.89
CA ILE A 31 -8.67 2.98 7.44
C ILE A 31 -9.71 2.51 6.41
N SER A 32 -9.77 3.14 5.23
CA SER A 32 -10.72 2.78 4.17
C SER A 32 -10.07 2.83 2.79
N THR A 33 -10.58 2.04 1.86
CA THR A 33 -10.18 2.04 0.45
C THR A 33 -10.26 3.44 -0.15
N ARG A 34 -11.36 4.16 0.10
CA ARG A 34 -11.60 5.51 -0.44
C ARG A 34 -10.56 6.51 0.03
N ALA A 35 -10.24 6.50 1.33
CA ALA A 35 -9.24 7.39 1.90
C ALA A 35 -7.83 7.04 1.40
N THR A 36 -7.53 5.74 1.28
CA THR A 36 -6.25 5.25 0.72
C THR A 36 -6.05 5.72 -0.71
N ILE A 37 -7.08 5.59 -1.56
CA ILE A 37 -7.04 6.11 -2.95
C ILE A 37 -6.87 7.63 -2.97
N ARG A 38 -7.61 8.37 -2.12
CA ARG A 38 -7.50 9.83 -2.06
C ARG A 38 -6.08 10.29 -1.70
N LEU A 39 -5.45 9.67 -0.72
CA LEU A 39 -4.06 9.97 -0.36
C LEU A 39 -3.10 9.51 -1.46
N GLY A 40 -3.31 8.30 -2.01
CA GLY A 40 -2.53 7.76 -3.12
C GLY A 40 -2.45 8.69 -4.31
N LYS A 41 -3.58 9.26 -4.73
CA LYS A 41 -3.65 10.23 -5.85
C LYS A 41 -2.90 11.52 -5.58
N GLN A 42 -2.83 11.98 -4.33
CA GLN A 42 -2.02 13.15 -3.99
C GLN A 42 -0.53 12.80 -4.01
N VAL A 43 -0.18 11.62 -3.51
CA VAL A 43 1.20 11.17 -3.39
C VAL A 43 1.81 10.79 -4.74
N GLU A 44 1.04 10.20 -5.67
CA GLU A 44 1.55 9.84 -7.01
C GLU A 44 1.99 11.07 -7.81
N THR A 45 1.32 12.22 -7.63
CA THR A 45 1.70 13.48 -8.30
C THR A 45 3.05 14.04 -7.85
N LEU A 46 3.62 13.51 -6.76
CA LEU A 46 4.92 13.93 -6.25
C LEU A 46 6.08 13.24 -6.98
N GLY A 47 5.81 12.22 -7.81
CA GLY A 47 6.85 11.45 -8.51
C GLY A 47 7.53 10.40 -7.63
N VAL A 48 6.78 9.78 -6.71
CA VAL A 48 7.26 8.59 -5.98
C VAL A 48 7.39 7.39 -6.92
N ASP A 49 8.36 6.51 -6.69
CA ASP A 49 8.59 5.33 -7.52
C ASP A 49 7.56 4.22 -7.27
N ALA A 50 7.02 4.18 -6.06
CA ALA A 50 5.95 3.26 -5.67
C ALA A 50 5.17 3.79 -4.46
N VAL A 51 4.02 3.17 -4.19
CA VAL A 51 3.27 3.35 -2.95
C VAL A 51 3.16 2.05 -2.16
N SER A 52 3.05 2.14 -0.85
CA SER A 52 2.82 0.98 0.03
C SER A 52 1.49 1.08 0.75
N VAL A 53 0.72 -0.01 0.74
CA VAL A 53 -0.62 -0.11 1.32
C VAL A 53 -0.66 -1.21 2.37
N ILE A 54 -0.80 -0.82 3.64
CA ILE A 54 -0.96 -1.74 4.76
C ILE A 54 -2.35 -2.38 4.72
N THR A 55 -2.45 -3.63 5.15
CA THR A 55 -3.74 -4.30 5.31
C THR A 55 -4.66 -3.49 6.25
N PRO A 56 -5.94 -3.28 5.89
CA PRO A 56 -6.89 -2.58 6.76
C PRO A 56 -6.92 -3.17 8.17
N TRP A 57 -7.11 -2.33 9.20
CA TRP A 57 -6.93 -2.72 10.60
C TRP A 57 -8.09 -2.36 11.54
N PHE A 58 -9.10 -1.66 11.03
CA PHE A 58 -10.23 -1.23 11.87
C PHE A 58 -11.27 -2.34 12.05
N VAL A 59 -11.46 -3.17 11.02
CA VAL A 59 -12.40 -4.31 11.03
C VAL A 59 -11.72 -5.55 10.49
N PRO A 60 -12.15 -6.77 10.89
CA PRO A 60 -11.76 -8.00 10.22
C PRO A 60 -12.29 -8.02 8.79
N LEU A 61 -11.46 -8.44 7.83
CA LEU A 61 -11.82 -8.59 6.44
C LEU A 61 -11.67 -10.05 6.02
N THR A 62 -12.58 -10.49 5.17
CA THR A 62 -12.43 -11.74 4.40
C THR A 62 -11.36 -11.58 3.32
N GLN A 63 -10.83 -12.70 2.82
CA GLN A 63 -9.85 -12.69 1.73
C GLN A 63 -10.42 -12.04 0.45
N ALA A 64 -11.72 -12.24 0.16
CA ALA A 64 -12.40 -11.61 -0.97
C ALA A 64 -12.45 -10.07 -0.83
N GLU A 65 -12.70 -9.56 0.39
CA GLU A 65 -12.69 -8.11 0.66
C GLU A 65 -11.28 -7.54 0.57
N LEU A 66 -10.25 -8.28 0.99
CA LEU A 66 -8.85 -7.88 0.79
C LEU A 66 -8.51 -7.77 -0.69
N ILE A 67 -8.92 -8.75 -1.51
CA ILE A 67 -8.73 -8.70 -2.96
C ILE A 67 -9.40 -7.45 -3.52
N SER A 68 -10.68 -7.22 -3.20
CA SER A 68 -11.42 -6.05 -3.68
C SER A 68 -10.77 -4.73 -3.24
N HIS A 69 -10.31 -4.63 -2.00
CA HIS A 69 -9.63 -3.45 -1.48
C HIS A 69 -8.36 -3.12 -2.27
N TYR A 70 -7.47 -4.09 -2.44
CA TYR A 70 -6.19 -3.87 -3.11
C TYR A 70 -6.34 -3.67 -4.61
N THR A 71 -7.22 -4.43 -5.28
CA THR A 71 -7.50 -4.24 -6.71
C THR A 71 -8.05 -2.84 -6.97
N ALA A 72 -9.03 -2.38 -6.18
CA ALA A 72 -9.58 -1.03 -6.36
C ALA A 72 -8.54 0.09 -6.17
N ILE A 73 -7.55 -0.12 -5.30
CA ILE A 73 -6.45 0.83 -5.13
C ILE A 73 -5.50 0.77 -6.32
N ALA A 74 -5.12 -0.43 -6.75
CA ALA A 74 -4.20 -0.64 -7.86
C ALA A 74 -4.77 -0.17 -9.21
N ASP A 75 -6.07 -0.29 -9.43
CA ASP A 75 -6.80 0.24 -10.59
C ASP A 75 -6.88 1.78 -10.60
N ALA A 76 -6.91 2.40 -9.41
CA ALA A 76 -7.14 3.83 -9.28
C ALA A 76 -5.85 4.69 -9.35
N LEU A 77 -4.68 4.05 -9.33
CA LEU A 77 -3.37 4.68 -9.30
C LEU A 77 -2.55 4.27 -10.52
N THR A 78 -1.68 5.16 -10.97
CA THR A 78 -0.76 4.89 -12.08
C THR A 78 0.60 4.39 -11.61
N VAL A 79 0.91 4.65 -10.34
CA VAL A 79 2.17 4.28 -9.69
C VAL A 79 2.12 2.86 -9.12
N PRO A 80 3.23 2.08 -9.17
CA PRO A 80 3.28 0.71 -8.63
C PRO A 80 2.90 0.59 -7.16
N VAL A 81 2.21 -0.50 -6.81
CA VAL A 81 1.67 -0.76 -5.47
C VAL A 81 2.41 -1.92 -4.79
N PHE A 82 2.86 -1.67 -3.56
CA PHE A 82 3.37 -2.65 -2.61
C PHE A 82 2.27 -3.01 -1.61
N LEU A 83 1.93 -4.29 -1.54
CA LEU A 83 1.13 -4.82 -0.46
C LEU A 83 1.97 -4.82 0.83
N TYR A 84 1.38 -4.46 1.97
CA TYR A 84 2.05 -4.55 3.27
C TYR A 84 1.22 -5.35 4.27
N ASN A 85 1.68 -6.59 4.52
CA ASN A 85 1.05 -7.56 5.41
C ASN A 85 1.80 -7.59 6.76
N ILE A 86 1.13 -7.12 7.83
CA ILE A 86 1.66 -7.13 9.20
C ILE A 86 0.55 -7.50 10.22
N PRO A 87 0.15 -8.79 10.26
CA PRO A 87 -1.01 -9.23 11.05
C PRO A 87 -0.92 -8.91 12.54
N ALA A 88 0.29 -8.89 13.10
CA ALA A 88 0.56 -8.48 14.49
C ALA A 88 0.21 -7.01 14.81
N ARG A 89 -0.17 -6.21 13.80
CA ARG A 89 -0.66 -4.83 13.97
C ARG A 89 -2.06 -4.66 13.39
N THR A 90 -2.41 -5.39 12.34
CA THR A 90 -3.65 -5.19 11.60
C THR A 90 -4.76 -6.16 11.99
N GLY A 91 -4.45 -7.30 12.60
CA GLY A 91 -5.40 -8.40 12.83
C GLY A 91 -5.80 -9.16 11.57
N ASN A 92 -5.68 -8.53 10.39
CA ASN A 92 -5.90 -9.14 9.08
C ASN A 92 -4.60 -9.66 8.48
N THR A 93 -4.69 -10.76 7.72
CA THR A 93 -3.54 -11.38 7.04
C THR A 93 -3.85 -11.66 5.57
N ILE A 94 -2.87 -11.35 4.71
CA ILE A 94 -2.91 -11.75 3.30
C ILE A 94 -2.44 -13.20 3.21
N GLU A 95 -3.35 -14.12 2.88
CA GLU A 95 -3.01 -15.52 2.69
C GLU A 95 -2.20 -15.76 1.39
N PRO A 96 -1.45 -16.87 1.28
CA PRO A 96 -0.69 -17.19 0.07
C PRO A 96 -1.53 -17.20 -1.22
N HIS A 97 -2.76 -17.72 -1.15
CA HIS A 97 -3.65 -17.76 -2.32
C HIS A 97 -4.07 -16.34 -2.73
N THR A 98 -4.42 -15.50 -1.76
CA THR A 98 -4.76 -14.09 -1.96
C THR A 98 -3.60 -13.30 -2.55
N ALA A 99 -2.39 -13.50 -2.02
CA ALA A 99 -1.18 -12.89 -2.55
C ALA A 99 -0.94 -13.27 -4.02
N ARG A 100 -1.17 -14.53 -4.40
CA ARG A 100 -1.06 -14.99 -5.79
C ARG A 100 -2.08 -14.33 -6.71
N VAL A 101 -3.33 -14.20 -6.27
CA VAL A 101 -4.37 -13.49 -7.03
C VAL A 101 -3.96 -12.03 -7.24
N LEU A 102 -3.56 -11.34 -6.18
CA LEU A 102 -3.15 -9.94 -6.23
C LEU A 102 -1.89 -9.72 -7.08
N ALA A 103 -0.93 -10.64 -7.04
CA ALA A 103 0.29 -10.59 -7.85
C ALA A 103 0.03 -10.72 -9.36
N SER A 104 -1.18 -11.15 -9.76
CA SER A 104 -1.58 -11.18 -11.17
C SER A 104 -2.01 -9.80 -11.69
N HIS A 105 -2.22 -8.82 -10.82
CA HIS A 105 -2.57 -7.46 -11.19
C HIS A 105 -1.32 -6.70 -11.67
N PRO A 106 -1.33 -6.05 -12.86
CA PRO A 106 -0.12 -5.48 -13.46
C PRO A 106 0.50 -4.34 -12.64
N ASN A 107 -0.30 -3.64 -11.83
CA ASN A 107 0.16 -2.55 -10.98
C ASN A 107 0.58 -2.99 -9.56
N ILE A 108 0.45 -4.28 -9.20
CA ILE A 108 0.88 -4.79 -7.89
C ILE A 108 2.20 -5.53 -8.07
N ILE A 109 3.29 -4.95 -7.54
CA ILE A 109 4.65 -5.40 -7.89
C ILE A 109 5.38 -6.11 -6.75
N ALA A 110 4.87 -6.01 -5.51
CA ALA A 110 5.56 -6.58 -4.36
C ALA A 110 4.64 -6.79 -3.14
N LEU A 111 5.09 -7.68 -2.25
CA LEU A 111 4.52 -7.90 -0.92
C LEU A 111 5.61 -7.71 0.14
N LYS A 112 5.45 -6.68 0.97
CA LYS A 112 6.19 -6.49 2.22
C LYS A 112 5.49 -7.30 3.31
N THR A 113 6.15 -8.35 3.82
CA THR A 113 5.59 -9.20 4.88
C THR A 113 6.45 -9.15 6.14
N ALA A 114 5.80 -9.15 7.30
CA ALA A 114 6.44 -9.24 8.62
C ALA A 114 6.11 -10.57 9.33
N GLN A 115 5.57 -11.56 8.61
CA GLN A 115 5.41 -12.93 9.11
C GLN A 115 6.70 -13.73 8.95
N ALA A 116 6.94 -14.66 9.87
CA ALA A 116 7.91 -15.74 9.65
C ALA A 116 7.51 -16.51 8.38
N ALA A 117 8.50 -16.98 7.62
CA ALA A 117 8.37 -17.48 6.24
C ALA A 117 7.06 -18.22 5.94
N MET A 118 6.39 -17.82 4.86
CA MET A 118 5.25 -18.54 4.30
C MET A 118 5.72 -19.94 3.88
N THR A 119 5.37 -20.96 4.64
CA THR A 119 5.60 -22.36 4.22
C THR A 119 4.76 -22.65 2.98
N ALA A 120 5.40 -23.26 1.98
CA ALA A 120 4.81 -23.61 0.69
C ALA A 120 3.57 -24.51 0.81
#